data_AF-A0A9D4YPB6-F1
#
_entry.id   AF-A0A9D4YPB6-F1
#
_cell.length_a   1.000
_cell.length_b   1.000
_cell.length_c   1.000
_cell.angle_alpha   90.00
_cell.angle_beta   90.00
_cell.angle_gamma   90.00
#
_symmetry.space_group_name_H-M   'P 1'
#
loop_
_entity.id
_entity.type
_entity.pdbx_description
1 polymer ?
#
loop_
_entity_poly.entity_id
_entity_poly.type
_entity_poly.pdbx_seq_one_letter_code
_entity_poly.pdbx_strand_id
1 'polypeptide(L)'
;MRTIRNSEELRETAIEQLEKARARLRKVEMEADRFRVNGYAEEREKLNLINSIDTSLEQFENDKNKTIHFEQQRAINKVQQSVLQQALQGALGTLNSFLSNELHLRTIGATIGTILQVGDGIARIYGLDDVMAGELVEFKEGTVGIALNLESKNVGVILMGDGLMIQEGSSVKATGRIAQIPVSEGYLGRVVNALAKLIDGRGEISTSESRLIESPAPDIISRRSVYEPLQTGLIAIDYMIPIGRGQ
;
A
#
# COMPACT_ATOMS: atom_id res chain seq x y z
N MET A 1 -50.51 116.83 -61.08
CA MET A 1 -49.83 117.47 -59.94
C MET A 1 -49.38 116.34 -59.00
N ARG A 2 -48.05 116.18 -58.79
CA ARG A 2 -47.38 115.27 -57.81
C ARG A 2 -47.51 113.75 -58.09
N THR A 3 -46.49 112.89 -58.06
CA THR A 3 -45.04 113.02 -57.89
C THR A 3 -44.41 111.77 -58.50
N ILE A 4 -43.31 111.98 -59.20
CA ILE A 4 -42.39 110.97 -59.73
C ILE A 4 -41.98 110.02 -58.59
N ARG A 5 -42.20 108.72 -58.75
CA ARG A 5 -41.26 107.72 -58.24
C ARG A 5 -40.59 107.12 -59.46
N ASN A 6 -39.29 107.37 -59.57
CA ASN A 6 -38.49 107.03 -60.73
C ASN A 6 -38.47 105.50 -60.90
N SER A 7 -38.67 104.99 -62.12
CA SER A 7 -38.72 103.55 -62.40
C SER A 7 -37.38 102.84 -62.15
N GLU A 8 -36.30 103.59 -61.95
CA GLU A 8 -34.97 103.09 -61.62
C GLU A 8 -34.82 102.72 -60.13
N GLU A 9 -35.31 103.53 -59.18
CA GLU A 9 -35.21 103.21 -57.74
C GLU A 9 -36.02 101.95 -57.35
N LEU A 10 -37.18 101.73 -58.00
CA LEU A 10 -37.98 100.52 -57.83
C LEU A 10 -37.32 99.28 -58.47
N ARG A 11 -36.51 99.46 -59.52
CA ARG A 11 -35.72 98.39 -60.13
C ARG A 11 -34.49 98.06 -59.28
N GLU A 12 -33.79 99.06 -58.75
CA GLU A 12 -32.63 98.86 -57.87
C GLU A 12 -33.02 98.16 -56.57
N THR A 13 -34.09 98.62 -55.89
CA THR A 13 -34.58 97.96 -54.68
C THR A 13 -35.09 96.54 -54.95
N ALA A 14 -35.73 96.29 -56.09
CA ALA A 14 -36.13 94.94 -56.49
C ALA A 14 -34.93 94.04 -56.79
N ILE A 15 -33.89 94.56 -57.45
CA ILE A 15 -32.65 93.82 -57.73
C ILE A 15 -31.90 93.50 -56.42
N GLU A 16 -31.80 94.45 -55.49
CA GLU A 16 -31.14 94.22 -54.19
C GLU A 16 -31.90 93.20 -53.34
N GLN A 17 -33.25 93.24 -53.35
CA GLN A 17 -34.08 92.21 -52.71
C GLN A 17 -33.88 90.84 -53.35
N LEU A 18 -33.72 90.77 -54.67
CA LEU A 18 -33.52 89.54 -55.42
C LEU A 18 -32.11 88.97 -55.24
N GLU A 19 -31.09 89.82 -55.10
CA GLU A 19 -29.73 89.43 -54.71
C GLU A 19 -29.67 88.97 -53.25
N LYS A 20 -30.32 89.67 -52.32
CA LYS A 20 -30.46 89.20 -50.92
C LYS A 20 -31.21 87.86 -50.84
N ALA A 21 -32.26 87.68 -51.65
CA ALA A 21 -32.98 86.42 -51.74
C ALA A 21 -32.10 85.30 -52.32
N ARG A 22 -31.34 85.57 -53.38
CA ARG A 22 -30.37 84.62 -53.97
C ARG A 22 -29.24 84.27 -53.01
N ALA A 23 -28.72 85.23 -52.26
CA ALA A 23 -27.68 84.98 -51.26
C ALA A 23 -28.21 84.12 -50.11
N ARG A 24 -29.45 84.34 -49.67
CA ARG A 24 -30.13 83.48 -48.68
C ARG A 24 -30.37 82.07 -49.22
N LEU A 25 -30.82 81.94 -50.47
CA LEU A 25 -31.03 80.64 -51.12
C LEU A 25 -29.74 79.84 -51.25
N ARG A 26 -28.64 80.45 -51.71
CA ARG A 26 -27.32 79.79 -51.74
C ARG A 26 -26.86 79.36 -50.35
N LYS A 27 -27.13 80.16 -49.32
CA LYS A 27 -26.77 79.81 -47.94
C LYS A 27 -27.57 78.59 -47.46
N VAL A 28 -28.86 78.53 -47.77
CA VAL A 28 -29.74 77.39 -47.44
C VAL A 28 -29.34 76.14 -48.22
N GLU A 29 -28.99 76.25 -49.51
CA GLU A 29 -28.48 75.13 -50.31
C GLU A 29 -27.15 74.61 -49.74
N MET A 30 -26.21 75.49 -49.40
CA MET A 30 -24.95 75.08 -48.77
C MET A 30 -25.14 74.44 -47.39
N GLU A 31 -26.11 74.90 -46.59
CA GLU A 31 -26.47 74.26 -45.32
C GLU A 31 -27.15 72.90 -45.52
N ALA A 32 -28.04 72.78 -46.52
CA ALA A 32 -28.71 71.53 -46.87
C ALA A 32 -27.71 70.48 -47.40
N ASP A 33 -26.75 70.89 -48.23
CA ASP A 33 -25.67 70.02 -48.71
C ASP A 33 -24.73 69.60 -47.58
N ARG A 34 -24.38 70.51 -46.66
CA ARG A 34 -23.62 70.15 -45.44
C ARG A 34 -24.36 69.14 -44.57
N PHE A 35 -25.67 69.30 -44.38
CA PHE A 35 -26.48 68.36 -43.59
C PHE A 35 -26.56 66.99 -44.25
N ARG A 36 -26.71 66.91 -45.58
CA ARG A 36 -26.66 65.63 -46.33
C ARG A 36 -25.31 64.94 -46.16
N VAL A 37 -24.21 65.66 -46.40
CA VAL A 37 -22.86 65.07 -46.33
C VAL A 37 -22.52 64.63 -44.89
N ASN A 38 -22.84 65.43 -43.87
CA ASN A 38 -22.63 65.03 -42.47
C ASN A 38 -23.53 63.86 -42.06
N GLY A 39 -24.79 63.83 -42.49
CA GLY A 39 -25.70 62.71 -42.22
C GLY A 39 -25.18 61.38 -42.79
N TYR A 40 -24.70 61.39 -44.04
CA TYR A 40 -24.06 60.22 -44.63
C TYR A 40 -22.73 59.84 -43.96
N ALA A 41 -21.97 60.81 -43.44
CA ALA A 41 -20.73 60.54 -42.70
C ALA A 41 -21.00 59.89 -41.34
N GLU A 42 -21.95 60.41 -40.56
CA GLU A 42 -22.36 59.83 -39.26
C GLU A 42 -22.93 58.42 -39.41
N GLU A 43 -23.71 58.17 -40.46
CA GLU A 43 -24.30 56.86 -40.73
C GLU A 43 -23.24 55.83 -41.13
N ARG A 44 -22.19 56.27 -41.85
CA ARG A 44 -21.04 55.45 -42.20
C ARG A 44 -20.14 55.15 -41.00
N GLU A 45 -19.97 56.10 -40.08
CA GLU A 45 -19.29 55.87 -38.81
C GLU A 45 -20.04 54.86 -37.94
N LYS A 46 -21.38 54.96 -37.85
CA LYS A 46 -22.20 53.95 -37.16
C LYS A 46 -22.04 52.57 -37.77
N LEU A 47 -22.06 52.45 -39.10
CA LEU A 47 -21.87 51.16 -39.79
C LEU A 47 -20.48 50.56 -39.51
N ASN A 48 -19.44 51.39 -39.53
CA ASN A 48 -18.08 50.97 -39.21
C ASN A 48 -17.98 50.51 -37.74
N LEU A 49 -18.66 51.20 -36.83
CA LEU A 49 -18.70 50.83 -35.41
C LEU A 49 -19.42 49.49 -35.21
N ILE A 50 -20.55 49.27 -35.89
CA ILE A 50 -21.29 48.00 -35.85
C ILE A 50 -20.43 46.86 -36.38
N ASN A 51 -19.82 47.02 -37.55
CA ASN A 51 -18.96 45.99 -38.13
C ASN A 51 -17.75 45.68 -37.23
N SER A 52 -17.18 46.69 -36.58
CA SER A 52 -16.09 46.51 -35.60
C SER A 52 -16.54 45.75 -34.35
N ILE A 53 -17.76 46.00 -33.88
CA ILE A 53 -18.35 45.29 -32.74
C ILE A 53 -18.63 43.84 -33.13
N ASP A 54 -19.21 43.59 -34.30
CA ASP A 54 -19.49 42.23 -34.80
C ASP A 54 -18.21 41.40 -34.94
N THR A 55 -17.15 41.97 -35.52
CA THR A 55 -15.84 41.27 -35.59
C THR A 55 -15.24 41.00 -34.22
N SER A 56 -15.40 41.93 -33.28
CA SER A 56 -14.91 41.76 -31.91
C SER A 56 -15.69 40.68 -31.14
N LEU A 57 -17.01 40.60 -31.37
CA LEU A 57 -17.87 39.57 -30.79
C LEU A 57 -17.55 38.19 -31.36
N GLU A 58 -17.35 38.06 -32.67
CA GLU A 58 -16.92 36.80 -33.30
C GLU A 58 -15.56 36.32 -32.76
N GLN A 59 -14.60 37.23 -32.59
CA GLN A 59 -13.30 36.91 -31.99
C GLN A 59 -13.45 36.44 -30.54
N PHE A 60 -14.27 37.15 -29.75
CA PHE A 60 -14.53 36.78 -28.37
C PHE A 60 -15.21 35.41 -28.24
N GLU A 61 -16.21 35.11 -29.08
CA GLU A 61 -16.84 33.79 -29.13
C GLU A 61 -15.84 32.69 -29.51
N ASN A 62 -15.01 32.92 -30.53
CA ASN A 62 -13.98 31.95 -30.93
C ASN A 62 -12.96 31.70 -29.82
N ASP A 63 -12.51 32.73 -29.12
CA ASP A 63 -11.55 32.58 -28.04
C ASP A 63 -12.18 31.89 -26.81
N LYS A 64 -13.46 32.15 -26.53
CA LYS A 64 -14.22 31.40 -25.52
C LYS A 64 -14.34 29.92 -25.91
N ASN A 65 -14.68 29.62 -27.16
CA ASN A 65 -14.85 28.25 -27.65
C ASN A 65 -13.52 27.46 -27.59
N LYS A 66 -12.39 28.08 -27.96
CA LYS A 66 -11.06 27.48 -27.79
C LYS A 66 -10.75 27.20 -26.32
N THR A 67 -11.08 28.13 -25.44
CA THR A 67 -10.87 27.99 -23.99
C THR A 67 -11.66 26.81 -23.44
N ILE A 68 -12.95 26.71 -23.79
CA ILE A 68 -13.83 25.60 -23.38
C ILE A 68 -13.27 24.26 -23.87
N HIS A 69 -12.85 24.18 -25.14
CA HIS A 69 -12.26 22.95 -25.68
C HIS A 69 -10.99 22.56 -24.94
N PHE A 70 -10.11 23.51 -24.61
CA PHE A 70 -8.89 23.24 -23.87
C PHE A 70 -9.18 22.71 -22.45
N GLU A 71 -10.14 23.33 -21.75
CA GLU A 71 -10.57 22.86 -20.43
C GLU A 71 -11.21 21.48 -20.47
N GLN A 72 -12.05 21.20 -21.48
CA GLN A 72 -12.64 19.87 -21.69
C GLN A 72 -11.54 18.82 -21.93
N GLN A 73 -10.58 19.09 -22.81
CA GLN A 73 -9.49 18.16 -23.07
C GLN A 73 -8.63 17.91 -21.82
N ARG A 74 -8.39 18.95 -21.03
CA ARG A 74 -7.68 18.83 -19.74
C ARG A 74 -8.45 17.95 -18.76
N ALA A 75 -9.77 18.13 -18.66
CA ALA A 75 -10.62 17.32 -17.81
C ALA A 75 -10.63 15.85 -18.25
N ILE A 76 -10.76 15.58 -19.56
CA ILE A 76 -10.72 14.23 -20.14
C ILE A 76 -9.40 13.55 -19.80
N ASN A 77 -8.27 14.22 -20.04
CA ASN A 77 -6.95 13.65 -19.76
C ASN A 77 -6.79 13.33 -18.26
N LYS A 78 -7.30 14.21 -17.38
CA LYS A 78 -7.25 14.00 -15.92
C LYS A 78 -8.09 12.79 -15.50
N VAL A 79 -9.29 12.64 -16.06
CA VAL A 79 -10.16 11.47 -15.80
C VAL A 79 -9.52 10.19 -16.33
N GLN A 80 -8.99 10.19 -17.56
CA GLN A 80 -8.29 9.04 -18.13
C GLN A 80 -7.13 8.60 -17.24
N GLN A 81 -6.32 9.55 -16.76
CA GLN A 81 -5.19 9.26 -15.88
C GLN A 81 -5.64 8.67 -14.54
N SER A 82 -6.74 9.19 -13.97
CA SER A 82 -7.35 8.66 -12.74
C SER A 82 -7.87 7.23 -12.91
N VAL A 83 -8.59 6.95 -14.01
CA VAL A 83 -9.13 5.62 -14.32
C VAL A 83 -7.99 4.62 -14.51
N LEU A 84 -6.94 5.03 -15.22
CA LEU A 84 -5.76 4.20 -15.48
C LEU A 84 -5.02 3.86 -14.17
N GLN A 85 -4.85 4.85 -13.27
CA GLN A 85 -4.32 4.60 -11.92
C GLN A 85 -5.19 3.65 -11.11
N GLN A 86 -6.51 3.84 -11.12
CA GLN A 86 -7.43 3.00 -10.36
C GLN A 86 -7.46 1.55 -10.87
N ALA A 87 -7.39 1.35 -12.18
CA ALA A 87 -7.27 0.03 -12.80
C ALA A 87 -5.96 -0.67 -12.42
N LEU A 88 -4.83 0.06 -12.45
CA LEU A 88 -3.53 -0.45 -12.00
C LEU A 88 -3.55 -0.86 -10.53
N GLN A 89 -4.15 -0.03 -9.67
CA GLN A 89 -4.27 -0.31 -8.25
C GLN A 89 -5.17 -1.52 -7.97
N GLY A 90 -6.27 -1.67 -8.72
CA GLY A 90 -7.12 -2.86 -8.65
C GLY A 90 -6.41 -4.13 -9.11
N ALA A 91 -5.66 -4.07 -10.22
CA ALA A 91 -4.88 -5.20 -10.72
C ALA A 91 -3.78 -5.62 -9.74
N LEU A 92 -3.04 -4.65 -9.18
CA LEU A 92 -2.03 -4.89 -8.14
C LEU A 92 -2.66 -5.50 -6.89
N GLY A 93 -3.79 -4.97 -6.40
CA GLY A 93 -4.49 -5.54 -5.24
C GLY A 93 -4.92 -6.98 -5.49
N THR A 94 -5.44 -7.27 -6.68
CA THR A 94 -5.85 -8.61 -7.09
C THR A 94 -4.66 -9.57 -7.12
N LEU A 95 -3.58 -9.21 -7.82
CA LEU A 95 -2.34 -10.00 -7.87
C LEU A 95 -1.76 -10.25 -6.48
N ASN A 96 -1.72 -9.23 -5.63
CA ASN A 96 -1.17 -9.35 -4.29
C ASN A 96 -2.01 -10.30 -3.40
N SER A 97 -3.33 -10.29 -3.56
CA SER A 97 -4.22 -11.23 -2.87
C SER A 97 -4.02 -12.68 -3.35
N PHE A 98 -3.85 -12.90 -4.65
CA PHE A 98 -3.58 -14.22 -5.22
C PHE A 98 -2.24 -14.78 -4.76
N LEU A 99 -1.17 -13.98 -4.87
CA LEU A 99 0.17 -14.37 -4.42
C LEU A 99 0.20 -14.66 -2.92
N SER A 100 -0.45 -13.82 -2.11
CA SER A 100 -0.51 -14.03 -0.66
C SER A 100 -1.20 -15.36 -0.31
N ASN A 101 -2.30 -15.70 -0.98
CA ASN A 101 -2.99 -16.97 -0.73
C ASN A 101 -2.16 -18.19 -1.15
N GLU A 102 -1.50 -18.13 -2.31
CA GLU A 102 -0.65 -19.22 -2.80
C GLU A 102 0.58 -19.42 -1.88
N LEU A 103 1.23 -18.34 -1.48
CA LEU A 103 2.33 -18.37 -0.50
C LEU A 103 1.85 -18.89 0.85
N HIS A 104 0.68 -18.47 1.31
CA HIS A 104 0.10 -18.94 2.57
C HIS A 104 -0.15 -20.45 2.55
N LEU A 105 -0.70 -21.00 1.46
CA LEU A 105 -0.93 -22.43 1.31
C LEU A 105 0.38 -23.24 1.27
N ARG A 106 1.41 -22.73 0.60
CA ARG A 106 2.75 -23.36 0.58
C ARG A 106 3.41 -23.35 1.96
N THR A 107 3.34 -22.22 2.67
CA THR A 107 3.87 -22.11 4.03
C THR A 107 3.10 -22.99 5.01
N ILE A 108 1.77 -23.13 4.84
CA ILE A 108 0.95 -24.03 5.64
C ILE A 108 1.42 -25.48 5.45
N GLY A 109 1.59 -25.97 4.22
CA GLY A 109 2.01 -27.37 3.97
C GLY A 109 3.44 -27.69 4.43
N ALA A 110 4.36 -26.72 4.31
CA ALA A 110 5.75 -26.87 4.75
C ALA A 110 5.88 -27.11 6.26
N THR A 111 5.05 -26.44 7.06
CA THR A 111 5.16 -26.44 8.53
C THR A 111 4.05 -27.23 9.22
N ILE A 112 2.97 -27.59 8.52
CA ILE A 112 1.83 -28.32 9.09
C ILE A 112 1.67 -29.67 8.38
N GLY A 113 1.60 -30.72 9.18
CA GLY A 113 1.30 -32.07 8.73
C GLY A 113 -0.03 -32.60 9.23
N THR A 114 -0.45 -33.73 8.69
CA THR A 114 -1.65 -34.47 9.09
C THR A 114 -1.27 -35.87 9.55
N ILE A 115 -1.81 -36.31 10.69
CA ILE A 115 -1.51 -37.63 11.24
C ILE A 115 -2.18 -38.71 10.38
N LEU A 116 -1.37 -39.63 9.87
CA LEU A 116 -1.83 -40.82 9.14
C LEU A 116 -2.10 -41.98 10.09
N GLN A 117 -1.28 -42.14 11.12
CA GLN A 117 -1.38 -43.25 12.05
C GLN A 117 -0.76 -42.84 13.38
N VAL A 118 -1.34 -43.32 14.48
CA VAL A 118 -0.76 -43.23 15.82
C VAL A 118 -0.89 -44.57 16.52
N GLY A 119 0.17 -45.02 17.18
CA GLY A 119 0.19 -46.27 17.93
C GLY A 119 1.50 -46.45 18.68
N ASP A 120 1.45 -47.03 19.87
CA ASP A 120 2.61 -47.36 20.71
C ASP A 120 3.60 -46.19 20.92
N GLY A 121 3.08 -44.95 21.05
CA GLY A 121 3.90 -43.76 21.23
C GLY A 121 4.57 -43.23 19.96
N ILE A 122 4.22 -43.76 18.78
CA ILE A 122 4.74 -43.33 17.48
C ILE A 122 3.59 -42.79 16.63
N ALA A 123 3.80 -41.62 16.04
CA ALA A 123 2.91 -41.03 15.05
C ALA A 123 3.59 -40.98 13.67
N ARG A 124 2.85 -41.36 12.64
CA ARG A 124 3.23 -41.16 11.25
C ARG A 124 2.47 -39.97 10.70
N ILE A 125 3.20 -39.00 10.17
CA ILE A 125 2.64 -37.72 9.75
C ILE A 125 2.90 -37.52 8.26
N TYR A 126 1.88 -37.14 7.51
CA TYR A 126 1.99 -36.69 6.13
C TYR A 126 2.21 -35.18 6.07
N GLY A 127 3.05 -34.70 5.16
CA GLY A 127 3.48 -33.31 5.09
C GLY A 127 4.69 -33.06 5.99
N LEU A 128 4.78 -31.88 6.58
CA LEU A 128 5.98 -31.42 7.31
C LEU A 128 7.22 -31.42 6.39
N ASP A 129 7.07 -30.91 5.16
CA ASP A 129 8.10 -31.03 4.12
C ASP A 129 9.44 -30.40 4.51
N ASP A 130 9.42 -29.36 5.35
CA ASP A 130 10.61 -28.62 5.80
C ASP A 130 11.11 -29.03 7.20
N VAL A 131 10.59 -30.13 7.78
CA VAL A 131 10.99 -30.55 9.14
C VAL A 131 12.41 -31.10 9.17
N MET A 132 13.12 -30.78 10.24
CA MET A 132 14.48 -31.28 10.47
C MET A 132 14.48 -32.57 11.31
N ALA A 133 15.52 -33.38 11.11
CA ALA A 133 15.75 -34.55 11.96
C ALA A 133 16.09 -34.09 13.38
N GLY A 134 15.43 -34.68 14.37
CA GLY A 134 15.51 -34.26 15.77
C GLY A 134 14.73 -32.99 16.08
N GLU A 135 13.87 -32.50 15.20
CA GLU A 135 13.04 -31.32 15.48
C GLU A 135 11.87 -31.63 16.43
N LEU A 136 11.54 -30.66 17.28
CA LEU A 136 10.31 -30.69 18.07
C LEU A 136 9.11 -30.41 17.17
N VAL A 137 8.06 -31.21 17.34
CA VAL A 137 6.75 -30.98 16.72
C VAL A 137 5.68 -30.87 17.79
N GLU A 138 4.65 -30.09 17.52
CA GLU A 138 3.56 -29.82 18.45
C GLU A 138 2.25 -30.35 17.87
N PHE A 139 1.57 -31.19 18.63
CA PHE A 139 0.25 -31.71 18.30
C PHE A 139 -0.83 -30.74 18.75
N LYS A 140 -2.02 -30.79 18.14
CA LYS A 140 -3.14 -29.89 18.43
C LYS A 140 -3.54 -29.78 19.92
N GLU A 141 -3.34 -30.85 20.69
CA GLU A 141 -3.61 -30.91 22.14
C GLU A 141 -2.51 -30.27 23.00
N GLY A 142 -1.34 -29.98 22.42
CA GLY A 142 -0.15 -29.52 23.13
C GLY A 142 0.82 -30.63 23.54
N THR A 143 0.54 -31.89 23.19
CA THR A 143 1.54 -32.96 23.27
C THR A 143 2.71 -32.61 22.34
N VAL A 144 3.93 -32.80 22.83
CA VAL A 144 5.16 -32.56 22.06
C VAL A 144 5.64 -33.90 21.50
N GLY A 145 6.23 -33.90 20.31
CA GLY A 145 6.95 -35.04 19.77
C GLY A 145 8.30 -34.64 19.19
N ILE A 146 9.11 -35.65 18.85
CA ILE A 146 10.39 -35.48 18.18
C ILE A 146 10.35 -36.19 16.83
N ALA A 147 10.64 -35.47 15.76
CA ALA A 147 10.80 -36.03 14.42
C ALA A 147 12.11 -36.82 14.35
N LEU A 148 12.06 -38.11 14.06
CA LEU A 148 13.25 -38.97 13.97
C LEU A 148 13.45 -39.50 12.56
N ASN A 149 12.43 -40.15 12.00
CA ASN A 149 12.53 -40.76 10.68
C ASN A 149 11.92 -39.82 9.64
N LEU A 150 12.73 -39.33 8.70
CA LEU A 150 12.28 -38.52 7.57
C LEU A 150 12.20 -39.41 6.33
N GLU A 151 11.01 -39.90 6.00
CA GLU A 151 10.77 -40.68 4.78
C GLU A 151 10.24 -39.79 3.65
N SER A 152 10.32 -40.26 2.41
CA SER A 152 9.90 -39.46 1.24
C SER A 152 8.41 -39.10 1.20
N LYS A 153 7.57 -39.78 1.99
CA LYS A 153 6.11 -39.59 2.00
C LYS A 153 5.53 -39.31 3.38
N ASN A 154 6.29 -39.55 4.44
CA ASN A 154 5.82 -39.37 5.80
C ASN A 154 7.00 -39.14 6.75
N VAL A 155 6.68 -38.57 7.91
CA VAL A 155 7.61 -38.32 9.00
C VAL A 155 7.20 -39.17 10.19
N GLY A 156 8.15 -39.96 10.70
CA GLY A 156 8.01 -40.72 11.93
C GLY A 156 8.37 -39.85 13.13
N VAL A 157 7.38 -39.62 13.98
CA VAL A 157 7.50 -38.80 15.19
C VAL A 157 7.29 -39.68 16.42
N ILE A 158 8.21 -39.59 17.38
CA ILE A 158 8.02 -40.17 18.71
C ILE A 158 7.28 -39.16 19.59
N LEU A 159 6.23 -39.62 20.26
CA LEU A 159 5.42 -38.83 21.18
C LEU A 159 6.09 -38.72 22.55
N MET A 160 6.18 -37.51 23.08
CA MET A 160 6.69 -37.23 24.42
C MET A 160 5.52 -37.05 25.40
N GLY A 161 4.69 -38.09 25.49
CA GLY A 161 3.49 -38.16 26.32
C GLY A 161 2.64 -39.39 25.99
N ASP A 162 1.48 -39.53 26.64
CA ASP A 162 0.65 -40.74 26.54
C ASP A 162 -0.07 -40.88 25.19
N GLY A 163 -0.21 -39.79 24.43
CA GLY A 163 -0.76 -39.80 23.07
C GLY A 163 -2.24 -40.21 22.95
N LEU A 164 -2.95 -40.37 24.08
CA LEU A 164 -4.29 -40.96 24.13
C LEU A 164 -5.38 -40.13 23.41
N MET A 165 -5.21 -38.81 23.34
CA MET A 165 -6.17 -37.92 22.67
C MET A 165 -5.76 -37.60 21.22
N ILE A 166 -4.63 -38.13 20.76
CA ILE A 166 -4.15 -37.92 19.40
C ILE A 166 -4.94 -38.84 18.47
N GLN A 167 -5.54 -38.25 17.44
CA GLN A 167 -6.36 -38.96 16.47
C GLN A 167 -5.83 -38.79 15.06
N GLU A 168 -6.00 -39.83 14.24
CA GLU A 168 -5.77 -39.76 12.79
C GLU A 168 -6.54 -38.58 12.17
N GLY A 169 -5.94 -37.93 11.18
CA GLY A 169 -6.49 -36.73 10.54
C GLY A 169 -6.27 -35.44 11.34
N SER A 170 -5.76 -35.51 12.57
CA SER A 170 -5.40 -34.30 13.33
C SER A 170 -4.18 -33.60 12.73
N SER A 171 -4.10 -32.29 12.90
CA SER A 171 -2.96 -31.49 12.45
C SER A 171 -1.81 -31.52 13.46
N VAL A 172 -0.59 -31.50 12.94
CA VAL A 172 0.66 -31.40 13.69
C VAL A 172 1.49 -30.26 13.11
N LYS A 173 2.20 -29.53 13.95
CA LYS A 173 2.98 -28.36 13.54
C LYS A 173 4.46 -28.56 13.85
N ALA A 174 5.31 -28.34 12.86
CA ALA A 174 6.76 -28.19 13.05
C ALA A 174 7.07 -26.89 13.80
N THR A 175 7.99 -26.96 14.77
CA THR A 175 8.35 -25.79 15.60
C THR A 175 9.53 -25.00 15.03
N GLY A 176 10.26 -25.57 14.07
CA GLY A 176 11.51 -25.06 13.51
C GLY A 176 12.69 -25.15 14.49
N ARG A 177 12.53 -25.87 15.61
CA ARG A 177 13.55 -25.96 16.67
C ARG A 177 13.97 -27.41 16.87
N ILE A 178 15.26 -27.67 16.75
CA ILE A 178 15.85 -28.94 17.16
C ILE A 178 15.54 -29.18 18.65
N ALA A 179 15.36 -30.44 19.02
CA ALA A 179 15.09 -30.92 20.36
C ALA A 179 15.97 -30.20 21.39
N GLN A 180 15.34 -29.33 22.17
CA GLN A 180 15.99 -28.46 23.13
C GLN A 180 15.14 -28.29 24.37
N ILE A 181 15.80 -28.10 25.51
CA ILE A 181 15.18 -27.85 26.80
C ILE A 181 15.63 -26.50 27.37
N PRO A 182 14.74 -25.78 28.08
CA PRO A 182 15.12 -24.60 28.83
C PRO A 182 16.12 -24.95 29.95
N VAL A 183 17.09 -24.08 30.18
CA VAL A 183 18.09 -24.23 31.25
C VAL A 183 18.13 -22.98 32.11
N SER A 184 18.31 -23.14 33.41
CA SER A 184 18.41 -22.04 34.39
C SER A 184 18.82 -22.57 35.76
N GLU A 185 19.50 -21.73 36.55
CA GLU A 185 19.69 -21.94 38.00
C GLU A 185 18.35 -22.08 38.75
N GLY A 186 17.27 -21.49 38.22
CA GLY A 186 15.93 -21.54 38.82
C GLY A 186 15.32 -22.94 38.93
N TYR A 187 15.89 -23.95 38.25
CA TYR A 187 15.48 -25.35 38.37
C TYR A 187 16.01 -26.04 39.64
N LEU A 188 16.99 -25.46 40.33
CA LEU A 188 17.54 -26.03 41.56
C LEU A 188 16.45 -26.22 42.62
N GLY A 189 16.27 -27.46 43.08
CA GLY A 189 15.25 -27.82 44.08
C GLY A 189 13.81 -27.92 43.54
N ARG A 190 13.62 -27.87 42.22
CA ARG A 190 12.33 -28.05 41.56
C ARG A 190 12.16 -29.47 41.04
N VAL A 191 10.92 -29.90 40.82
CA VAL A 191 10.63 -31.20 40.18
C VAL A 191 10.12 -30.95 38.77
N VAL A 192 10.83 -31.51 37.78
CA VAL A 192 10.54 -31.38 36.35
C VAL A 192 10.41 -32.75 35.69
N ASN A 193 9.73 -32.77 34.55
CA ASN A 193 9.74 -33.92 33.65
C ASN A 193 10.95 -33.87 32.69
N ALA A 194 11.04 -34.85 31.79
CA ALA A 194 12.13 -34.97 30.81
C ALA A 194 12.24 -33.79 29.82
N LEU A 195 11.15 -33.04 29.60
CA LEU A 195 11.12 -31.83 28.77
C LEU A 195 11.32 -30.53 29.58
N ALA A 196 11.81 -30.65 30.82
CA ALA A 196 11.97 -29.56 31.78
C ALA A 196 10.66 -28.82 32.14
N LYS A 197 9.49 -29.43 31.91
CA LYS A 197 8.20 -28.90 32.36
C LYS A 197 8.03 -29.19 33.85
N LEU A 198 7.60 -28.18 34.59
CA LEU A 198 7.44 -28.25 36.04
C LEU A 198 6.22 -29.09 36.41
N ILE A 199 6.41 -30.01 37.37
CA ILE A 199 5.37 -30.91 37.86
C ILE A 199 5.18 -30.82 39.38
N ASP A 200 5.86 -29.88 40.04
CA ASP A 200 5.77 -29.65 41.49
C ASP A 200 4.65 -28.68 41.91
N GLY A 201 3.94 -28.06 40.96
CA GLY A 201 2.85 -27.12 41.24
C GLY A 201 3.28 -25.78 41.87
N ARG A 202 4.58 -25.47 41.90
CA ARG A 202 5.12 -24.25 42.55
C ARG A 202 5.24 -23.03 41.63
N GLY A 203 4.46 -23.01 40.54
CA GLY A 203 4.49 -21.94 39.53
C GLY A 203 5.58 -22.11 38.48
N GLU A 204 5.60 -21.23 37.48
CA GLU A 204 6.54 -21.30 36.34
C GLU A 204 7.92 -20.71 36.69
N ILE A 205 8.93 -21.08 35.89
CA ILE A 205 10.29 -20.50 35.97
C ILE A 205 10.52 -19.70 34.70
N SER A 206 10.92 -18.44 34.85
CA SER A 206 11.38 -17.65 33.71
C SER A 206 12.78 -18.09 33.32
N THR A 207 12.93 -18.65 32.12
CA THR A 207 14.22 -19.04 31.56
C THR A 207 14.46 -18.31 30.24
N SER A 208 15.63 -17.67 30.10
CA SER A 208 16.04 -16.99 28.87
C SER A 208 16.86 -17.89 27.94
N GLU A 209 17.46 -18.95 28.47
CA GLU A 209 18.39 -19.81 27.74
C GLU A 209 17.81 -21.22 27.54
N SER A 210 18.20 -21.86 26.43
CA SER A 210 17.89 -23.24 26.11
C SER A 210 19.12 -23.96 25.61
N ARG A 211 19.22 -25.27 25.87
CA ARG A 211 20.26 -26.13 25.32
C ARG A 211 19.64 -27.27 24.50
N LEU A 212 20.34 -27.66 23.45
CA LEU A 212 20.00 -28.86 22.67
C LEU A 212 20.10 -30.10 23.56
N ILE A 213 19.16 -31.02 23.40
CA ILE A 213 19.18 -32.33 24.07
C ILE A 213 20.33 -33.15 23.48
N GLU A 214 20.40 -33.20 22.15
CA GLU A 214 21.49 -33.84 21.43
C GLU A 214 22.55 -32.81 21.07
N SER A 215 23.69 -32.88 21.76
CA SER A 215 24.86 -32.04 21.48
C SER A 215 26.13 -32.87 21.56
N PRO A 216 27.15 -32.57 20.72
CA PRO A 216 28.39 -33.33 20.73
C PRO A 216 29.10 -33.17 22.07
N ALA A 217 29.71 -34.26 22.55
CA ALA A 217 30.52 -34.22 23.75
C ALA A 217 31.79 -33.36 23.54
N PRO A 218 32.37 -32.80 24.62
CA PRO A 218 33.60 -32.00 24.50
C PRO A 218 34.76 -32.79 23.90
N ASP A 219 35.54 -32.15 23.03
CA ASP A 219 36.71 -32.74 22.35
C ASP A 219 37.83 -33.11 23.33
N ILE A 220 38.75 -33.98 22.90
CA ILE A 220 39.90 -34.44 23.70
C ILE A 220 40.71 -33.27 24.28
N ILE A 221 40.96 -32.22 23.48
CA ILE A 221 41.77 -31.05 23.87
C ILE A 221 41.05 -30.16 24.90
N SER A 222 39.71 -30.17 24.89
CA SER A 222 38.90 -29.38 25.83
C SER A 222 38.81 -30.00 27.22
N ARG A 223 39.29 -31.23 27.39
CA ARG A 223 39.24 -31.98 28.64
C ARG A 223 40.54 -31.79 29.43
N ARG A 224 40.43 -31.92 30.74
CA ARG A 224 41.55 -32.02 31.66
C ARG A 224 41.46 -33.35 32.40
N SER A 225 42.59 -33.98 32.71
CA SER A 225 42.62 -35.18 33.55
C SER A 225 41.92 -34.92 34.87
N VAL A 226 41.08 -35.85 35.32
CA VAL A 226 40.33 -35.74 36.58
C VAL A 226 41.30 -35.71 37.75
N TYR A 227 41.24 -34.66 38.58
CA TYR A 227 42.11 -34.47 39.75
C TYR A 227 41.36 -34.04 41.01
N GLU A 228 40.09 -33.66 40.90
CA GLU A 228 39.28 -33.20 42.03
C GLU A 228 38.41 -34.35 42.57
N PRO A 229 38.46 -34.66 43.87
CA PRO A 229 37.63 -35.72 44.44
C PRO A 229 36.15 -35.31 44.51
N LEU A 230 35.26 -36.26 44.23
CA LEU A 230 33.82 -36.16 44.48
C LEU A 230 33.47 -37.00 45.72
N GLN A 231 33.34 -36.32 46.87
CA GLN A 231 33.09 -37.00 48.14
C GLN A 231 31.66 -37.52 48.22
N THR A 232 31.52 -38.81 48.52
CA THR A 232 30.21 -39.45 48.73
C THR A 232 29.80 -39.48 50.20
N GLY A 233 30.77 -39.45 51.12
CA GLY A 233 30.55 -39.61 52.56
C GLY A 233 30.50 -41.07 53.00
N LEU A 234 30.73 -42.01 52.09
CA LEU A 234 30.73 -43.45 52.36
C LEU A 234 32.18 -43.96 52.41
N ILE A 235 32.63 -44.37 53.60
CA ILE A 235 34.04 -44.78 53.84
C ILE A 235 34.51 -45.84 52.84
N ALA A 236 33.66 -46.84 52.56
CA ALA A 236 34.01 -47.91 51.63
C ALA A 236 34.24 -47.38 50.20
N ILE A 237 33.41 -46.45 49.71
CA ILE A 237 33.54 -45.89 48.37
C ILE A 237 34.73 -44.93 48.36
N ASP A 238 34.76 -43.95 49.26
CA ASP A 238 35.77 -42.88 49.25
C ASP A 238 37.20 -43.42 49.47
N TYR A 239 37.37 -44.57 50.14
CA TYR A 239 38.69 -45.19 50.36
C TYR A 239 39.05 -46.27 49.33
N MET A 240 38.11 -47.17 49.01
CA MET A 240 38.42 -48.33 48.15
C MET A 240 38.21 -48.03 46.66
N ILE A 241 37.20 -47.20 46.31
CA ILE A 241 36.78 -46.92 44.93
C ILE A 241 36.46 -45.41 44.80
N PRO A 242 37.45 -44.52 44.95
CA PRO A 242 37.21 -43.08 44.95
C PRO A 242 36.67 -42.61 43.60
N ILE A 243 35.73 -41.65 43.64
CA ILE A 243 35.12 -41.04 42.45
C ILE A 243 35.69 -39.63 42.26
N GLY A 244 36.09 -39.27 41.05
CA GLY A 244 36.55 -37.93 40.70
C GLY A 244 35.49 -37.09 39.94
N ARG A 245 35.60 -35.76 40.00
CA ARG A 245 34.72 -34.86 39.26
C ARG A 245 35.00 -34.93 37.75
N GLY A 246 34.02 -35.36 36.97
CA GLY A 246 34.12 -35.54 35.52
C GLY A 246 34.59 -36.93 35.08
N GLN A 247 34.61 -37.90 36.01
CA GLN A 247 34.78 -39.33 35.73
C GLN A 247 33.52 -39.94 35.10
#